data_AF-A0A392PDI9-F1
#
_entry.id   AF-A0A392PDI9-F1
#
_cell.length_a   1.000
_cell.length_b   1.000
_cell.length_c   1.000
_cell.angle_alpha   90.00
_cell.angle_beta   90.00
_cell.angle_gamma   90.00
#
_symmetry.space_group_name_H-M   'P 1'
#
loop_
_entity.id
_entity.type
_entity.pdbx_description
1 polymer ?
#
loop_
_entity_poly.entity_id
_entity_poly.type
_entity_poly.pdbx_seq_one_letter_code
_entity_poly.pdbx_strand_id
1 'polypeptide(L)'
;MDSPTTVLDAPHVKAIRHLKRLLRYDVDDLLEQVHDFTTFTEDLRAYSWRLSNKEQHFMEAVMHFQGELASDVPFIEAVENAHYCHHELVSNIFDQTMNLKENMRVHEELLNLAFAEEEAVNHRIKVLEDELKILHKKREEFHLSNKDEISRLLAKRRSIVRLEAKTKSQGDDLKKINEDLGTSKKCKRALEDLQMKALEAAQDL
;
A
#
# COMPACT_ATOMS: atom_id res chain seq x y z
N MET A 1 -15.75 64.22 -73.82
CA MET A 1 -16.79 63.69 -72.91
C MET A 1 -17.13 62.31 -73.43
N ASP A 2 -16.29 61.33 -73.08
CA ASP A 2 -16.48 59.94 -73.50
C ASP A 2 -17.49 59.30 -72.55
N SER A 3 -18.66 58.94 -73.07
CA SER A 3 -19.64 58.16 -72.34
C SER A 3 -19.11 56.74 -72.18
N PRO A 4 -18.98 56.20 -70.95
CA PRO A 4 -18.57 54.83 -70.77
C PRO A 4 -19.74 53.92 -71.15
N THR A 5 -19.63 53.23 -72.29
CA THR A 5 -20.50 52.09 -72.60
C THR A 5 -20.07 50.93 -71.70
N THR A 6 -20.59 50.88 -70.48
CA THR A 6 -20.61 49.62 -69.73
C THR A 6 -21.48 48.65 -70.51
N VAL A 7 -20.86 47.82 -71.36
CA VAL A 7 -21.51 46.67 -71.95
C VAL A 7 -21.93 45.78 -70.79
N LEU A 8 -23.20 45.89 -70.39
CA LEU A 8 -23.80 45.00 -69.42
C LEU A 8 -23.77 43.60 -70.03
N ASP A 9 -22.82 42.78 -69.57
CA ASP A 9 -22.76 41.37 -69.92
C ASP A 9 -24.15 40.75 -69.78
N ALA A 10 -24.56 40.00 -70.81
CA ALA A 10 -25.84 39.31 -70.78
C ALA A 10 -25.90 38.38 -69.53
N PRO A 11 -27.06 38.23 -68.89
CA PRO A 11 -27.18 37.49 -67.63
C PRO A 11 -26.55 36.08 -67.62
N HIS A 12 -26.70 35.31 -68.72
CA HIS A 12 -26.09 33.98 -68.87
C HIS A 12 -24.55 34.00 -68.93
N VAL A 13 -23.94 35.06 -69.50
CA VAL A 13 -22.47 35.23 -69.53
C VAL A 13 -21.92 35.44 -68.11
N LYS A 14 -22.68 36.14 -67.26
CA LYS A 14 -22.33 36.31 -65.85
C LYS A 14 -22.45 34.98 -65.09
N ALA A 15 -23.51 34.21 -65.30
CA ALA A 15 -23.67 32.87 -64.69
C ALA A 15 -22.53 31.91 -65.09
N ILE A 16 -22.19 31.86 -66.38
CA ILE A 16 -21.05 31.06 -66.89
C ILE A 16 -19.73 31.50 -66.24
N ARG A 17 -19.51 32.80 -66.09
CA ARG A 17 -18.28 33.31 -65.44
C ARG A 17 -18.20 32.91 -63.96
N HIS A 18 -19.32 32.93 -63.24
CA HIS A 18 -19.36 32.52 -61.83
C HIS A 18 -19.16 31.02 -61.69
N LEU A 19 -19.87 30.18 -62.47
CA LEU A 19 -19.66 28.73 -62.49
C LEU A 19 -18.21 28.36 -62.83
N LYS A 20 -17.60 29.03 -63.80
CA LYS A 20 -16.16 28.83 -64.12
C LYS A 20 -15.21 29.23 -62.99
N ARG A 21 -15.61 30.11 -62.07
CA ARG A 21 -14.82 30.45 -60.88
C ARG A 21 -15.03 29.40 -59.81
N LEU A 22 -16.28 28.99 -59.55
CA LEU A 22 -16.60 27.94 -58.58
C LEU A 22 -15.91 26.61 -58.94
N LEU A 23 -15.91 26.24 -60.23
CA LEU A 23 -15.20 25.05 -60.73
C LEU A 23 -13.66 25.11 -60.61
N ARG A 24 -13.09 26.23 -60.18
CA ARG A 24 -11.64 26.33 -59.88
C ARG A 24 -11.32 26.04 -58.43
N TYR A 25 -12.31 26.01 -57.56
CA TYR A 25 -12.13 25.53 -56.19
C TYR A 25 -11.84 24.03 -56.21
N ASP A 26 -11.22 23.54 -55.14
CA ASP A 26 -11.15 22.11 -54.93
C ASP A 26 -12.54 21.55 -54.57
N VAL A 27 -12.62 20.22 -54.49
CA VAL A 27 -13.90 19.55 -54.27
C VAL A 27 -14.47 19.90 -52.89
N ASP A 28 -13.63 20.03 -51.86
CA ASP A 28 -14.06 20.29 -50.49
C ASP A 28 -14.66 21.70 -50.35
N ASP A 29 -13.96 22.71 -50.88
CA ASP A 29 -14.45 24.10 -50.97
C ASP A 29 -15.76 24.20 -51.78
N LEU A 30 -15.95 23.29 -52.74
CA LEU A 30 -17.13 23.26 -53.60
C LEU A 30 -18.33 22.54 -52.96
N LEU A 31 -18.08 21.54 -52.11
CA LEU A 31 -19.11 20.91 -51.27
C LEU A 31 -19.71 21.95 -50.31
N GLU A 32 -18.89 22.79 -49.69
CA GLU A 32 -19.35 23.90 -48.84
C GLU A 32 -20.19 24.94 -49.60
N GLN A 33 -19.95 25.09 -50.91
CA GLN A 33 -20.62 26.06 -51.78
C GLN A 33 -21.70 25.42 -52.68
N VAL A 34 -22.18 24.21 -52.38
CA VAL A 34 -23.15 23.48 -53.22
C VAL A 34 -24.43 24.28 -53.49
N HIS A 35 -24.86 25.11 -52.53
CA HIS A 35 -26.04 25.96 -52.69
C HIS A 35 -25.84 27.04 -53.75
N ASP A 36 -24.73 27.79 -53.66
CA ASP A 36 -24.36 28.81 -54.63
C ASP A 36 -24.16 28.19 -56.02
N PHE A 37 -23.49 27.03 -56.07
CA PHE A 37 -23.28 26.29 -57.31
C PHE A 37 -24.60 25.87 -57.96
N THR A 38 -25.57 25.41 -57.15
CA THR A 38 -26.92 25.04 -57.60
C THR A 38 -27.66 26.25 -58.15
N THR A 39 -27.66 27.39 -57.43
CA THR A 39 -28.32 28.63 -57.87
C THR A 39 -27.79 29.11 -59.23
N PHE A 40 -26.46 29.18 -59.42
CA PHE A 40 -25.91 29.63 -60.70
C PHE A 40 -26.15 28.63 -61.85
N THR A 41 -26.27 27.34 -61.54
CA THR A 41 -26.59 26.30 -62.53
C THR A 41 -28.04 26.41 -63.01
N GLU A 42 -28.98 26.67 -62.11
CA GLU A 42 -30.39 26.93 -62.42
C GLU A 42 -30.57 28.23 -63.20
N ASP A 43 -29.86 29.29 -62.79
CA ASP A 43 -29.83 30.57 -63.51
C ASP A 43 -29.37 30.38 -64.95
N LEU A 44 -28.30 29.61 -65.19
CA LEU A 44 -27.82 29.32 -66.54
C LEU A 44 -28.87 28.53 -67.36
N ARG A 45 -29.52 27.54 -66.75
CA ARG A 45 -30.58 26.73 -67.37
C ARG A 45 -31.76 27.59 -67.85
N ALA A 46 -32.15 28.60 -67.08
CA ALA A 46 -33.22 29.54 -67.43
C ALA A 46 -32.95 30.31 -68.74
N TYR A 47 -31.69 30.41 -69.16
CA TYR A 47 -31.26 31.04 -70.42
C TYR A 47 -30.86 30.05 -71.52
N SER A 48 -31.18 28.76 -71.40
CA SER A 48 -30.84 27.69 -72.35
C SER A 48 -31.13 28.02 -73.82
N TRP A 49 -32.26 28.68 -74.11
CA TRP A 49 -32.67 29.09 -75.46
C TRP A 49 -31.76 30.15 -76.12
N ARG A 50 -30.85 30.79 -75.35
CA ARG A 50 -29.90 31.81 -75.84
C ARG A 50 -28.47 31.31 -75.95
N LEU A 51 -28.20 30.09 -75.49
CA LEU A 51 -26.84 29.56 -75.42
C LEU A 51 -26.34 29.15 -76.81
N SER A 52 -25.07 29.41 -77.09
CA SER A 52 -24.39 28.78 -78.21
C SER A 52 -24.21 27.28 -77.95
N ASN A 53 -23.94 26.49 -79.00
CA ASN A 53 -23.71 25.04 -78.85
C ASN A 53 -22.63 24.73 -77.79
N LYS A 54 -21.56 25.52 -77.69
CA LYS A 54 -20.49 25.31 -76.69
C LYS A 54 -20.96 25.60 -75.27
N GLU A 55 -21.77 26.64 -75.09
CA GLU A 55 -22.34 27.01 -73.78
C GLU A 55 -23.43 26.04 -73.33
N GLN A 56 -24.18 25.49 -74.29
CA GLN A 56 -25.15 24.42 -74.04
C GLN A 56 -24.47 23.15 -73.52
N HIS A 57 -23.39 22.69 -74.17
CA HIS A 57 -22.61 21.54 -73.67
C HIS A 57 -22.01 21.82 -72.29
N PHE A 58 -21.54 23.05 -72.04
CA PHE A 58 -21.04 23.45 -70.73
C PHE A 58 -22.15 23.41 -69.67
N MET A 59 -23.34 23.93 -69.98
CA MET A 59 -24.50 23.88 -69.10
C MET A 59 -24.90 22.44 -68.77
N GLU A 60 -24.96 21.55 -69.76
CA GLU A 60 -25.28 20.14 -69.56
C GLU A 60 -24.26 19.45 -68.64
N ALA A 61 -22.96 19.70 -68.85
CA ALA A 61 -21.90 19.15 -68.00
C ALA A 61 -21.99 19.67 -66.56
N VAL A 62 -22.22 20.98 -66.37
CA VAL A 62 -22.34 21.59 -65.04
C VAL A 62 -23.61 21.13 -64.33
N MET A 63 -24.72 20.94 -65.05
CA MET A 63 -25.96 20.40 -64.49
C MET A 63 -25.81 18.95 -64.04
N HIS A 64 -25.15 18.11 -64.83
CA HIS A 64 -24.84 16.75 -64.42
C HIS A 64 -23.98 16.74 -63.15
N PHE A 65 -22.90 17.52 -63.15
CA PHE A 65 -22.01 17.62 -62.00
C PHE A 65 -22.71 18.18 -60.75
N GLN A 66 -23.57 19.19 -60.90
CA GLN A 66 -24.40 19.71 -59.81
C GLN A 66 -25.35 18.65 -59.24
N GLY A 67 -25.93 17.80 -60.10
CA GLY A 67 -26.81 16.71 -59.68
C GLY A 67 -26.09 15.70 -58.79
N GLU A 68 -24.89 15.26 -59.19
CA GLU A 68 -24.04 14.37 -58.40
C GLU A 68 -23.56 15.05 -57.10
N LEU A 69 -23.12 16.32 -57.20
CA LEU A 69 -22.67 17.08 -56.04
C LEU A 69 -23.79 17.21 -55.00
N ALA A 70 -25.00 17.57 -55.42
CA ALA A 70 -26.14 17.73 -54.52
C ALA A 70 -26.64 16.39 -53.95
N SER A 71 -26.49 15.26 -54.66
CA SER A 71 -26.83 13.95 -54.12
C SER A 71 -25.82 13.45 -53.08
N ASP A 72 -24.55 13.75 -53.29
CA ASP A 72 -23.47 13.15 -52.52
C ASP A 72 -23.11 13.97 -51.27
N VAL A 73 -23.29 15.30 -51.27
CA VAL A 73 -23.01 16.18 -50.11
C VAL A 73 -23.62 15.65 -48.80
N PRO A 74 -24.93 15.31 -48.71
CA PRO A 74 -25.50 14.82 -47.44
C PRO A 74 -24.87 13.51 -46.97
N PHE A 75 -24.45 12.64 -47.89
CA PHE A 75 -23.77 11.40 -47.55
C PHE A 75 -22.35 11.65 -47.07
N ILE A 76 -21.58 12.48 -47.77
CA ILE A 76 -20.21 12.85 -47.42
C ILE A 76 -20.18 13.49 -46.02
N GLU A 77 -21.01 14.51 -45.78
CA GLU A 77 -21.10 15.16 -44.48
C GLU A 77 -21.48 14.18 -43.36
N ALA A 78 -22.45 13.29 -43.61
CA ALA A 78 -22.87 12.31 -42.61
C ALA A 78 -21.73 11.33 -42.27
N VAL A 79 -21.00 10.85 -43.28
CA VAL A 79 -19.89 9.90 -43.10
C VAL A 79 -18.70 10.57 -42.41
N GLU A 80 -18.31 11.77 -42.83
CA GLU A 80 -17.16 12.46 -42.25
C GLU A 80 -17.42 12.89 -40.81
N ASN A 81 -18.60 13.41 -40.51
CA ASN A 81 -18.99 13.73 -39.14
C ASN A 81 -19.05 12.47 -38.27
N ALA A 82 -19.62 11.38 -38.77
CA ALA A 82 -19.63 10.12 -38.05
C ALA A 82 -18.21 9.59 -37.82
N HIS A 83 -17.35 9.63 -38.84
CA HIS A 83 -15.96 9.22 -38.73
C HIS A 83 -15.21 10.04 -37.69
N TYR A 84 -15.32 11.38 -37.72
CA TYR A 84 -14.69 12.26 -36.75
C TYR A 84 -15.14 11.95 -35.32
N CYS A 85 -16.46 11.91 -35.08
CA CYS A 85 -17.02 11.63 -33.75
C CYS A 85 -16.64 10.24 -33.24
N HIS A 86 -16.70 9.21 -34.09
CA HIS A 86 -16.32 7.86 -33.71
C HIS A 86 -14.83 7.72 -33.47
N HIS A 87 -13.99 8.37 -34.27
CA HIS A 87 -12.55 8.34 -34.09
C HIS A 87 -12.14 8.90 -32.73
N GLU A 88 -12.69 10.06 -32.36
CA GLU A 88 -12.45 10.68 -31.05
C GLU A 88 -12.92 9.77 -29.90
N LEU A 89 -14.13 9.22 -30.00
CA LEU A 89 -14.67 8.31 -29.00
C LEU A 89 -13.81 7.04 -28.85
N VAL A 90 -13.40 6.43 -29.96
CA VAL A 90 -12.55 5.23 -29.95
C VAL A 90 -11.19 5.52 -29.33
N SER A 91 -10.57 6.66 -29.66
CA SER A 91 -9.30 7.06 -29.05
C SER A 91 -9.44 7.22 -27.54
N ASN A 92 -10.50 7.91 -27.08
CA ASN A 92 -10.76 8.09 -25.66
C ASN A 92 -11.00 6.76 -24.91
N ILE A 93 -11.80 5.86 -25.49
CA ILE A 93 -12.05 4.52 -24.91
C ILE A 93 -10.76 3.70 -24.88
N PHE A 94 -9.92 3.81 -25.91
CA PHE A 94 -8.64 3.12 -25.96
C PHE A 94 -7.72 3.58 -24.82
N ASP A 95 -7.57 4.89 -24.65
CA ASP A 95 -6.74 5.47 -23.58
C ASP A 95 -7.25 5.08 -22.20
N GLN A 96 -8.57 5.15 -21.97
CA GLN A 96 -9.20 4.70 -20.73
C GLN A 96 -8.95 3.21 -20.47
N THR A 97 -9.05 2.38 -21.50
CA THR A 97 -8.81 0.94 -21.42
C THR A 97 -7.35 0.64 -21.05
N MET A 98 -6.41 1.33 -21.67
CA MET A 98 -4.98 1.17 -21.37
C MET A 98 -4.65 1.63 -19.95
N ASN A 99 -5.21 2.76 -19.51
CA ASN A 99 -5.06 3.26 -18.14
C ASN A 99 -5.63 2.26 -17.11
N LEU A 100 -6.82 1.72 -17.36
CA LEU A 100 -7.44 0.74 -16.46
C LEU A 100 -6.62 -0.54 -16.36
N LYS A 101 -6.10 -1.06 -17.49
CA LYS A 101 -5.20 -2.22 -17.48
C LYS A 101 -3.94 -1.99 -16.66
N GLU A 102 -3.34 -0.82 -16.77
CA GLU A 102 -2.17 -0.44 -15.97
C GLU A 102 -2.49 -0.39 -14.47
N ASN A 103 -3.59 0.26 -14.10
CA ASN A 103 -4.04 0.32 -12.71
C ASN A 103 -4.31 -1.08 -12.14
N MET A 104 -4.95 -1.96 -12.91
CA MET A 104 -5.19 -3.34 -12.51
C MET A 104 -3.87 -4.08 -12.26
N ARG A 105 -2.88 -3.95 -13.16
CA ARG A 105 -1.56 -4.57 -12.97
C ARG A 105 -0.88 -4.09 -11.69
N VAL A 106 -0.90 -2.79 -11.42
CA VAL A 106 -0.32 -2.21 -10.19
C VAL A 106 -1.05 -2.74 -8.95
N HIS A 107 -2.38 -2.83 -8.97
CA HIS A 107 -3.14 -3.38 -7.85
C HIS A 107 -2.85 -4.86 -7.60
N GLU A 108 -2.68 -5.66 -8.66
CA GLU A 108 -2.27 -7.07 -8.54
C GLU A 108 -0.88 -7.20 -7.92
N GLU A 109 0.08 -6.38 -8.33
CA GLU A 109 1.43 -6.35 -7.73
C GLU A 109 1.41 -5.95 -6.26
N LEU A 110 0.62 -4.94 -5.89
CA LEU A 110 0.45 -4.51 -4.49
C LEU A 110 -0.17 -5.61 -3.62
N LEU A 111 -1.18 -6.32 -4.14
CA LEU A 111 -1.79 -7.46 -3.45
C LEU A 111 -0.78 -8.59 -3.23
N ASN A 112 0.02 -8.91 -4.25
CA ASN A 112 1.06 -9.93 -4.13
C ASN A 112 2.09 -9.56 -3.04
N LEU A 113 2.49 -8.29 -2.96
CA LEU A 113 3.38 -7.81 -1.90
C LEU A 113 2.74 -7.91 -0.51
N ALA A 114 1.46 -7.50 -0.39
CA ALA A 114 0.72 -7.59 0.86
C ALA A 114 0.60 -9.04 1.36
N PHE A 115 0.32 -10.00 0.47
CA PHE A 115 0.27 -11.42 0.82
C PHE A 115 1.64 -11.95 1.27
N ALA A 116 2.73 -11.54 0.61
CA ALA A 116 4.07 -11.93 1.02
C ALA A 116 4.44 -11.37 2.41
N GLU A 117 4.03 -10.14 2.71
CA GLU A 117 4.21 -9.54 4.03
C GLU A 117 3.37 -10.22 5.11
N GLU A 118 2.10 -10.52 4.81
CA GLU A 118 1.21 -11.27 5.71
C GLU A 118 1.81 -12.64 6.07
N GLU A 119 2.31 -13.36 5.08
CA GLU A 119 2.94 -14.67 5.31
C GLU A 119 4.21 -14.54 6.17
N ALA A 120 5.04 -13.52 5.94
CA ALA A 120 6.22 -13.24 6.76
C ALA A 120 5.86 -12.92 8.22
N VAL A 121 4.79 -12.13 8.43
CA VAL A 121 4.26 -11.82 9.76
C VAL A 121 3.74 -13.10 10.45
N ASN A 122 2.98 -13.93 9.74
CA ASN A 122 2.49 -15.21 10.26
C ASN A 122 3.62 -16.13 10.70
N HIS A 123 4.70 -16.23 9.90
CA HIS A 123 5.90 -16.97 10.28
C HIS A 123 6.53 -16.40 11.55
N ARG A 124 6.63 -15.07 11.67
CA ARG A 124 7.22 -14.43 12.86
C ARG A 124 6.39 -14.66 14.11
N ILE A 125 5.07 -14.60 14.02
CA ILE A 125 4.15 -14.92 15.12
C ILE A 125 4.43 -16.33 15.64
N LYS A 126 4.47 -17.32 14.74
CA LYS A 126 4.72 -18.72 15.12
C LYS A 126 6.06 -18.91 15.84
N VAL A 127 7.13 -18.27 15.36
CA VAL A 127 8.44 -18.31 16.03
C VAL A 127 8.36 -17.75 17.45
N LEU A 128 7.69 -16.61 17.63
CA LEU A 128 7.53 -15.98 18.94
C LEU A 128 6.67 -16.82 19.90
N GLU A 129 5.63 -17.50 19.40
CA GLU A 129 4.82 -18.43 20.19
C GLU A 129 5.67 -19.61 20.71
N ASP A 130 6.53 -20.17 19.86
CA ASP A 130 7.44 -21.25 20.25
C ASP A 130 8.47 -20.79 21.29
N GLU A 131 9.07 -19.60 21.11
CA GLU A 131 9.98 -19.00 22.10
C GLU A 131 9.29 -18.78 23.45
N LEU A 132 8.06 -18.26 23.44
CA LEU A 132 7.26 -18.00 24.64
C LEU A 132 6.94 -19.30 25.39
N LYS A 133 6.65 -20.39 24.66
CA LYS A 133 6.45 -21.73 25.23
C LYS A 133 7.70 -22.24 25.94
N ILE A 134 8.88 -22.03 25.37
CA ILE A 134 10.17 -22.40 25.99
C ILE A 134 10.39 -21.60 27.27
N LEU A 135 10.16 -20.28 27.23
CA LEU A 135 10.32 -19.41 28.40
C LEU A 135 9.37 -19.79 29.54
N HIS A 136 8.12 -20.15 29.23
CA HIS A 136 7.19 -20.65 30.24
C HIS A 136 7.68 -21.92 30.90
N LYS A 137 8.18 -22.90 30.14
CA LYS A 137 8.74 -24.13 30.71
C LYS A 137 9.90 -23.83 31.66
N LYS A 138 10.83 -22.96 31.25
CA LYS A 138 11.98 -22.55 32.08
C LYS A 138 11.55 -21.85 33.37
N ARG A 139 10.51 -21.02 33.31
CA ARG A 139 9.93 -20.38 34.50
C ARG A 139 9.40 -21.40 35.50
N GLU A 140 8.67 -22.42 35.03
CA GLU A 140 8.13 -23.47 35.92
C GLU A 140 9.25 -24.30 36.55
N GLU A 141 10.29 -24.63 35.79
CA GLU A 141 11.49 -25.32 36.30
C GLU A 141 12.18 -24.52 37.42
N PHE A 142 12.37 -23.21 37.23
CA PHE A 142 12.90 -22.35 38.28
C PHE A 142 11.98 -22.23 39.48
N HIS A 143 10.67 -22.13 39.27
CA HIS A 143 9.71 -22.05 40.37
C HIS A 143 9.79 -23.29 41.27
N LEU A 144 9.84 -24.48 40.67
CA LEU A 144 9.97 -25.74 41.40
C LEU A 144 11.31 -25.82 42.14
N SER A 145 12.42 -25.51 41.46
CA SER A 145 13.76 -25.53 42.04
C SER A 145 13.88 -24.57 43.25
N ASN A 146 13.35 -23.35 43.11
CA ASN A 146 13.34 -22.36 44.19
C ASN A 146 12.50 -22.82 45.37
N LYS A 147 11.32 -23.41 45.13
CA LYS A 147 10.46 -23.97 46.18
C LYS A 147 11.20 -25.03 46.99
N ASP A 148 11.95 -25.91 46.33
CA ASP A 148 12.74 -26.96 46.98
C ASP A 148 13.89 -26.38 47.82
N GLU A 149 14.62 -25.40 47.28
CA GLU A 149 15.73 -24.76 48.00
C GLU A 149 15.24 -23.97 49.22
N ILE A 150 14.12 -23.24 49.09
CA ILE A 150 13.47 -22.56 50.21
C ILE A 150 13.07 -23.58 51.28
N SER A 151 12.52 -24.73 50.89
CA SER A 151 12.14 -25.79 51.84
C SER A 151 13.34 -26.35 52.59
N ARG A 152 14.46 -26.60 51.89
CA ARG A 152 15.74 -27.01 52.50
C ARG A 152 16.28 -25.95 53.47
N LEU A 153 16.26 -24.67 53.07
CA LEU A 153 16.73 -23.57 53.91
C LEU A 153 15.90 -23.44 55.19
N LEU A 154 14.57 -23.55 55.09
CA LEU A 154 13.69 -23.53 56.26
C LEU A 154 13.95 -24.71 57.20
N ALA A 155 14.24 -25.90 56.67
CA ALA A 155 14.62 -27.06 57.49
C ALA A 155 15.95 -26.82 58.24
N LYS A 156 16.96 -26.25 57.55
CA LYS A 156 18.23 -25.87 58.18
C LYS A 156 18.03 -24.83 59.29
N ARG A 157 17.23 -23.79 59.04
CA ARG A 157 16.88 -22.77 60.05
C ARG A 157 16.24 -23.39 61.30
N ARG A 158 15.29 -24.33 61.13
CA ARG A 158 14.70 -25.05 62.27
C ARG A 158 15.73 -25.86 63.06
N SER A 159 16.68 -26.49 62.39
CA SER A 159 17.75 -27.23 63.07
C SER A 159 18.71 -26.32 63.84
N ILE A 160 19.04 -25.14 63.30
CA ILE A 160 19.86 -24.14 64.00
C ILE A 160 19.20 -23.72 65.32
N VAL A 161 17.92 -23.36 65.30
CA VAL A 161 17.19 -22.96 66.53
C VAL A 161 17.24 -24.06 67.60
N ARG A 162 17.12 -25.34 67.20
CA ARG A 162 17.23 -26.48 68.13
C ARG A 162 18.65 -26.63 68.71
N LEU A 163 19.67 -26.43 67.88
CA LEU A 163 21.07 -26.50 68.32
C LEU A 163 21.44 -25.33 69.23
N GLU A 164 20.96 -24.12 68.95
CA GLU A 164 21.15 -22.94 69.81
C GLU A 164 20.54 -23.15 71.20
N ALA A 165 19.32 -23.68 71.26
CA ALA A 165 18.67 -24.02 72.54
C ALA A 165 19.47 -25.06 73.33
N LYS A 166 19.96 -26.12 72.67
CA LYS A 166 20.79 -27.15 73.30
C LYS A 166 22.14 -26.60 73.76
N THR A 167 22.77 -25.76 72.95
CA THR A 167 24.05 -25.11 73.28
C THR A 167 23.91 -24.26 74.53
N LYS A 168 22.79 -23.51 74.65
CA LYS A 168 22.49 -22.73 75.85
C LYS A 168 22.35 -23.62 77.08
N SER A 169 21.53 -24.67 77.03
CA SER A 169 21.34 -25.58 78.18
C SER A 169 22.65 -26.26 78.60
N GLN A 170 23.43 -26.76 77.64
CA GLN A 170 24.72 -27.39 77.93
C GLN A 170 25.74 -26.37 78.49
N GLY A 171 25.69 -25.13 78.03
CA GLY A 171 26.49 -24.04 78.59
C GLY A 171 26.14 -23.75 80.05
N ASP A 172 24.85 -23.72 80.38
CA ASP A 172 24.36 -23.55 81.75
C ASP A 172 24.79 -24.73 82.65
N ASP A 173 24.66 -25.96 82.16
CA ASP A 173 25.12 -27.17 82.86
C ASP A 173 26.64 -27.14 83.12
N LEU A 174 27.43 -26.79 82.11
CA LEU A 174 28.88 -26.70 82.21
C LEU A 174 29.32 -25.65 83.24
N LYS A 175 28.63 -24.50 83.28
CA LYS A 175 28.89 -23.45 84.28
C LYS A 175 28.72 -24.01 85.70
N LYS A 176 27.62 -24.71 85.96
CA LYS A 176 27.36 -25.35 87.26
C LYS A 176 28.43 -26.40 87.61
N ILE A 177 28.77 -27.28 86.68
CA ILE A 177 29.83 -28.29 86.89
C ILE A 177 31.16 -27.63 87.23
N ASN A 178 31.49 -26.50 86.61
CA ASN A 178 32.73 -25.79 86.87
C ASN A 178 32.74 -25.14 88.27
N GLU A 179 31.59 -24.64 88.75
CA GLU A 179 31.41 -24.17 90.13
C GLU A 179 31.59 -25.34 91.14
N ASP A 180 30.96 -26.49 90.87
CA ASP A 180 31.10 -27.71 91.67
C ASP A 180 32.54 -28.22 91.70
N LEU A 181 33.24 -28.19 90.56
CA LEU A 181 34.67 -28.56 90.46
C LEU A 181 35.54 -27.62 91.30
N GLY A 182 35.25 -26.32 91.30
CA GLY A 182 35.92 -25.34 92.16
C GLY A 182 35.75 -25.68 93.65
N THR A 183 34.53 -26.04 94.04
CA THR A 183 34.20 -26.47 95.42
C THR A 183 34.91 -27.78 95.77
N SER A 184 34.85 -28.78 94.89
CA SER A 184 35.54 -30.07 95.04
C SER A 184 37.05 -29.89 95.27
N LYS A 185 37.71 -29.00 94.50
CA LYS A 185 39.14 -28.67 94.69
C LYS A 185 39.43 -28.07 96.07
N LYS A 186 38.56 -27.18 96.58
CA LYS A 186 38.70 -26.63 97.94
C LYS A 186 38.56 -27.72 99.01
N CYS A 187 37.54 -28.58 98.88
CA CYS A 187 37.36 -29.71 99.78
C CYS A 187 38.57 -30.66 99.76
N LYS A 188 39.12 -30.95 98.58
CA LYS A 188 40.31 -31.78 98.42
C LYS A 188 41.52 -31.20 99.17
N ARG A 189 41.79 -29.89 99.03
CA ARG A 189 42.88 -29.22 99.78
C ARG A 189 42.67 -29.29 101.28
N ALA A 190 41.44 -29.06 101.76
CA ALA A 190 41.14 -29.17 103.19
C ALA A 190 41.40 -30.59 103.73
N LEU A 191 41.10 -31.64 102.94
CA LEU A 191 41.43 -33.02 103.29
C LEU A 191 42.95 -33.26 103.28
N GLU A 192 43.68 -32.73 102.31
CA GLU A 192 45.15 -32.78 102.26
C GLU A 192 45.78 -32.10 103.49
N ASP A 193 45.26 -30.93 103.92
CA ASP A 193 45.70 -30.23 105.13
C ASP A 193 45.39 -31.04 106.41
N LEU A 194 44.20 -31.64 106.51
CA LEU A 194 43.84 -32.52 107.63
C LEU A 194 44.73 -33.77 107.67
N GLN A 195 45.06 -34.35 106.52
CA GLN A 195 45.98 -35.48 106.42
C GLN A 195 47.39 -35.09 106.88
N MET A 196 47.89 -33.92 106.50
CA MET A 196 49.20 -33.42 106.93
C MET A 196 49.28 -33.26 108.45
N LYS A 197 48.27 -32.63 109.06
CA LYS A 197 48.18 -32.50 110.53
C LYS A 197 48.12 -33.86 111.24
N ALA A 198 47.38 -34.82 110.68
CA ALA A 198 47.31 -36.17 111.23
C ALA A 198 48.66 -36.91 111.14
N LEU A 199 49.41 -36.70 110.05
CA LEU A 199 50.77 -37.23 109.90
C LEU A 199 51.77 -36.61 110.89
N GLU A 200 51.69 -35.29 111.11
CA GLU A 200 52.53 -34.59 112.10
C GLU A 200 52.27 -35.10 113.52
N ALA A 201 50.99 -35.16 113.94
CA ALA A 201 50.62 -35.67 115.26
C ALA A 201 51.01 -37.14 115.49
N ALA A 202 51.16 -37.93 114.42
CA ALA A 202 51.60 -39.31 114.49
C ALA A 202 53.13 -39.47 114.63
N GLN A 203 53.93 -38.43 114.37
CA GLN A 203 55.39 -38.44 114.55
C GLN A 203 55.83 -38.13 115.99
N ASP A 204 54.96 -37.51 116.78
CA ASP A 204 55.17 -37.23 118.22
C ASP A 204 54.77 -38.42 119.13
N LEU A 205 54.45 -39.57 118.53
CA LEU A 205 54.17 -40.87 119.16
C LEU A 205 55.36 -41.82 118.99
#